data_AF-A0A449IFS4-F1
#
_entry.id   AF-A0A449IFS4-F1
#
_cell.length_a   1.000
_cell.length_b   1.000
_cell.length_c   1.000
_cell.angle_alpha   90.00
_cell.angle_beta   90.00
_cell.angle_gamma   90.00
#
_symmetry.space_group_name_H-M   'P 1'
#
loop_
_entity.id
_entity.type
_entity.pdbx_description
1 polymer ?
#
loop_
_entity_poly.entity_id
_entity_poly.type
_entity_poly.pdbx_seq_one_letter_code
_entity_poly.pdbx_strand_id
1 'polypeptide(L)'
;MNSSRLSDEMLSVVWSPEKHDPEWKSEYLLKLQERCKDSGNSIGEWLCGQRSLRNFPLREMQNLGSQLEGSTLRNTLREVTHRAQRFNPSLPLAQVAIETQRRPNPINPDLYNSENLSASQDMVDSLERAIRRDLEQLTPHERIGLLLLSASYYGALIDIPQLSALTQLDPGQVIWISGIPEFRLPLSIRGQPEAENRQWFPDPITLSLLSRCAPDLAENRPYLDRKGGKLKCIQAALKKGGICPENLPGSLERVFELLRIKRQTQLPQLLINYATRSNFVSHSVLSDSWQHLNGNAPIPRGEDKQKRKKHRFRRPGQNVPEWLTVLCRKVRKRQISPVENIPPPQTLEALISGWAALLLHGRSFYGNTLQPKTVANYVRDVGVGLDNLLSADSVLNVSPDALEELYELMLEAQPTSSMRRNLAKGLLEFHGHCRVKTSPCRARRLPR
;
A
#
# COMPACT_ATOMS: atom_id res chain seq x y z
N MET A 1 33.65 -2.82 -39.42
CA MET A 1 33.33 -1.82 -38.37
C MET A 1 32.45 -0.75 -39.01
N ASN A 2 31.14 -0.86 -38.88
CA ASN A 2 30.20 -0.04 -39.64
C ASN A 2 29.91 1.26 -38.89
N SER A 3 30.59 2.35 -39.25
CA SER A 3 30.10 3.68 -38.92
C SER A 3 28.91 3.99 -39.84
N SER A 4 27.71 3.58 -39.43
CA SER A 4 26.50 3.82 -40.20
C SER A 4 25.69 4.94 -39.57
N ARG A 5 25.56 6.04 -40.32
CA ARG A 5 24.45 6.98 -40.19
C ARG A 5 23.14 6.19 -40.38
N LEU A 6 22.10 6.50 -39.62
CA LEU A 6 20.78 5.90 -39.83
C LEU A 6 20.26 6.35 -41.21
N SER A 7 19.76 5.41 -42.03
CA SER A 7 19.05 5.75 -43.27
C SER A 7 17.64 6.25 -42.97
N ASP A 8 16.98 6.87 -43.95
CA ASP A 8 15.62 7.38 -43.78
C ASP A 8 14.62 6.27 -43.42
N GLU A 9 14.82 5.06 -43.96
CA GLU A 9 14.03 3.87 -43.59
C GLU A 9 14.25 3.47 -42.12
N MET A 10 15.49 3.52 -41.62
CA MET A 10 15.80 3.23 -40.22
C MET A 10 15.23 4.29 -39.29
N LEU A 11 15.30 5.57 -39.69
CA LEU A 11 14.72 6.68 -38.93
C LEU A 11 13.20 6.54 -38.82
N SER A 12 12.53 6.14 -39.90
CA SER A 12 11.10 5.85 -39.89
C SER A 12 10.74 4.79 -38.84
N VAL A 13 11.52 3.71 -38.73
CA VAL A 13 11.29 2.65 -37.72
C VAL A 13 11.56 3.13 -36.30
N VAL A 14 12.57 3.98 -36.09
CA VAL A 14 12.92 4.49 -34.75
C VAL A 14 11.86 5.47 -34.24
N TRP A 15 11.38 6.37 -35.10
CA TRP A 15 10.55 7.52 -34.71
C TRP A 15 9.05 7.33 -34.96
N SER A 16 8.62 6.31 -35.69
CA SER A 16 7.18 6.05 -35.87
C SER A 16 6.55 5.45 -34.61
N PRO A 17 5.34 5.88 -34.22
CA PRO A 17 4.59 5.23 -33.14
C PRO A 17 4.29 3.77 -33.53
N GLU A 18 4.32 2.87 -32.55
CA GLU A 18 3.87 1.49 -32.75
C GLU A 18 2.34 1.44 -32.87
N LYS A 19 1.79 0.38 -33.49
CA LYS A 19 0.35 0.24 -33.76
C LYS A 19 -0.55 0.34 -32.50
N HIS A 20 0.03 0.14 -31.32
CA HIS A 20 -0.66 0.18 -30.03
C HIS A 20 -0.18 1.31 -29.12
N ASP A 21 0.58 2.27 -29.67
CA ASP A 21 1.01 3.44 -28.92
C ASP A 21 -0.18 4.40 -28.71
N PRO A 22 -0.37 4.95 -27.50
CA PRO A 22 -1.45 5.89 -27.22
C PRO A 22 -1.23 7.21 -27.97
N GLU A 23 -2.32 7.90 -28.32
CA GLU A 23 -2.29 9.09 -29.21
C GLU A 23 -1.34 10.19 -28.73
N TRP A 24 -1.27 10.42 -27.40
CA TRP A 24 -0.39 11.41 -26.80
C TRP A 24 1.10 11.15 -27.10
N LYS A 25 1.48 9.90 -27.35
CA LYS A 25 2.89 9.51 -27.53
C LYS A 25 3.51 10.05 -28.81
N SER A 26 2.70 10.24 -29.85
CA SER A 26 3.13 10.87 -31.10
C SER A 26 3.64 12.30 -30.88
N GLU A 27 2.97 13.05 -30.00
CA GLU A 27 3.37 14.42 -29.62
C GLU A 27 4.74 14.42 -28.90
N TYR A 28 4.95 13.47 -27.98
CA TYR A 28 6.22 13.35 -27.25
C TYR A 28 7.37 12.85 -28.13
N LEU A 29 7.10 12.02 -29.13
CA LEU A 29 8.10 11.61 -30.12
C LEU A 29 8.56 12.78 -30.99
N LEU A 30 7.62 13.61 -31.46
CA LEU A 30 7.94 14.83 -32.22
C LEU A 30 8.75 15.81 -31.37
N LYS A 31 8.27 16.09 -30.15
CA LYS A 31 8.96 16.98 -29.20
C LYS A 31 10.35 16.47 -28.84
N LEU A 32 10.52 15.16 -28.63
CA LEU A 32 11.83 14.56 -28.40
C LEU A 32 12.74 14.68 -29.62
N GLN A 33 12.20 14.48 -30.83
CA GLN A 33 12.97 14.58 -32.07
C GLN A 33 13.51 16.00 -32.27
N GLU A 34 12.71 17.03 -32.03
CA GLU A 34 13.17 18.44 -32.03
C GLU A 34 14.27 18.67 -31.01
N ARG A 35 14.07 18.22 -29.76
CA ARG A 35 15.10 18.36 -28.71
C ARG A 35 16.39 17.63 -29.05
N CYS A 36 16.33 16.46 -29.69
CA CYS A 36 17.52 15.74 -30.16
C CYS A 36 18.26 16.52 -31.25
N LYS A 37 17.55 17.13 -32.21
CA LYS A 37 18.14 17.97 -33.27
C LYS A 37 18.86 19.20 -32.70
N ASP A 38 18.27 19.83 -31.68
CA ASP A 38 18.75 21.10 -31.13
C ASP A 38 19.70 20.93 -29.92
N SER A 39 19.89 19.70 -29.44
CA SER A 39 20.66 19.41 -28.21
C SER A 39 22.16 19.71 -28.29
N GLY A 40 22.72 19.83 -29.50
CA GLY A 40 24.17 19.81 -29.73
C GLY A 40 24.86 18.55 -29.20
N ASN A 41 24.08 17.49 -28.91
CA ASN A 41 24.56 16.23 -28.38
C ASN A 41 24.84 15.27 -29.54
N SER A 42 26.01 14.64 -29.51
CA SER A 42 26.45 13.76 -30.59
C SER A 42 25.51 12.57 -30.84
N ILE A 43 24.91 12.01 -29.77
CA ILE A 43 23.95 10.91 -29.86
C ILE A 43 22.58 11.41 -30.33
N GLY A 44 22.16 12.59 -29.90
CA GLY A 44 20.93 13.24 -30.38
C GLY A 44 20.97 13.47 -31.90
N GLU A 45 22.06 14.06 -32.39
CA GLU A 45 22.31 14.27 -33.83
C GLU A 45 22.35 12.95 -34.61
N TRP A 46 22.91 11.88 -34.04
CA TRP A 46 22.91 10.56 -34.66
C TRP A 46 21.52 9.93 -34.73
N LEU A 47 20.72 10.05 -33.65
CA LEU A 47 19.32 9.57 -33.62
C LEU A 47 18.43 10.30 -34.63
N CYS A 48 18.77 11.55 -34.98
CA CYS A 48 18.11 12.31 -36.03
C CYS A 48 18.73 12.11 -37.42
N GLY A 49 19.72 11.23 -37.55
CA GLY A 49 20.42 10.97 -38.79
C GLY A 49 21.17 12.18 -39.34
N GLN A 50 21.55 13.15 -38.50
CA GLN A 50 22.32 14.33 -38.90
C GLN A 50 23.83 14.04 -38.87
N ARG A 51 24.26 13.08 -38.06
CA ARG A 51 25.68 12.76 -37.85
C ARG A 51 25.96 11.26 -37.91
N SER A 52 27.17 10.91 -38.37
CA SER A 52 27.70 9.56 -38.24
C SER A 52 28.56 9.45 -36.99
N LEU A 53 28.39 8.36 -36.24
CA LEU A 53 29.19 8.07 -35.04
C LEU A 53 29.87 6.72 -35.17
N ARG A 54 31.11 6.65 -34.65
CA ARG A 54 31.88 5.40 -34.54
C ARG A 54 31.65 4.71 -33.20
N ASN A 55 31.53 5.51 -32.13
CA ASN A 55 31.34 5.05 -30.75
C ASN A 55 30.23 5.86 -30.08
N PHE A 56 29.56 5.27 -29.08
CA PHE A 56 28.50 5.90 -28.30
C PHE A 56 28.91 6.01 -26.82
N PRO A 57 29.47 7.15 -26.38
CA PRO A 57 29.89 7.30 -25.00
C PRO A 57 28.67 7.37 -24.06
N LEU A 58 28.71 6.64 -22.94
CA LEU A 58 27.64 6.67 -21.94
C LEU A 58 27.38 8.08 -21.38
N ARG A 59 28.43 8.91 -21.25
CA ARG A 59 28.32 10.29 -20.78
C ARG A 59 27.48 11.15 -21.70
N GLU A 60 27.59 10.97 -23.02
CA GLU A 60 26.78 11.70 -24.00
C GLU A 60 25.29 11.33 -23.86
N MET A 61 24.99 10.04 -23.62
CA MET A 61 23.61 9.57 -23.40
C MET A 61 23.02 10.13 -22.09
N GLN A 62 23.83 10.19 -21.03
CA GLN A 62 23.43 10.80 -19.77
C GLN A 62 23.18 12.30 -19.92
N ASN A 63 24.05 13.00 -20.66
CA ASN A 63 23.92 14.43 -20.89
C ASN A 63 22.65 14.74 -21.70
N LEU A 64 22.38 13.98 -22.77
CA LEU A 64 21.13 14.08 -23.54
C LEU A 64 19.90 13.87 -22.66
N GLY A 65 19.90 12.83 -21.82
CA GLY A 65 18.80 12.58 -20.89
C GLY A 65 18.59 13.69 -19.85
N SER A 66 19.67 14.35 -19.41
CA SER A 66 19.61 15.43 -18.42
C SER A 66 18.99 16.73 -18.97
N GLN A 67 19.11 16.96 -20.29
CA GLN A 67 18.54 18.11 -20.99
C GLN A 67 17.02 17.98 -21.23
N LEU A 68 16.45 16.79 -21.07
CA LEU A 68 15.02 16.54 -21.27
C LEU A 68 14.20 16.85 -20.02
N GLU A 69 13.06 17.50 -20.22
CA GLU A 69 12.10 17.86 -19.19
C GLU A 69 11.14 16.70 -18.89
N GLY A 70 10.89 16.45 -17.61
CA GLY A 70 9.88 15.48 -17.17
C GLY A 70 10.28 14.00 -17.33
N SER A 71 9.52 13.15 -16.65
CA SER A 71 9.68 11.69 -16.67
C SER A 71 9.29 11.10 -18.03
N THR A 72 8.24 11.63 -18.65
CA THR A 72 7.69 11.16 -19.93
C THR A 72 8.69 11.26 -21.08
N LEU A 73 9.27 12.43 -21.36
CA LEU A 73 10.24 12.60 -22.47
C LEU A 73 11.49 11.74 -22.30
N ARG A 74 11.98 11.60 -21.07
CA ARG A 74 13.14 10.75 -20.75
C ARG A 74 12.85 9.27 -20.99
N ASN A 75 11.63 8.81 -20.67
CA ASN A 75 11.19 7.45 -20.97
C ASN A 75 10.95 7.24 -22.47
N THR A 76 10.46 8.25 -23.19
CA THR A 76 10.39 8.23 -24.67
C THR A 76 11.79 8.09 -25.29
N LEU A 77 12.81 8.78 -24.75
CA LEU A 77 14.20 8.63 -25.21
C LEU A 77 14.72 7.20 -24.98
N ARG A 78 14.38 6.58 -23.86
CA ARG A 78 14.74 5.17 -23.60
C ARG A 78 14.14 4.24 -24.63
N GLU A 79 12.90 4.48 -25.03
CA GLU A 79 12.24 3.68 -26.06
C GLU A 79 12.86 3.89 -27.43
N VAL A 80 13.10 5.13 -27.84
CA VAL A 80 13.77 5.49 -29.10
C VAL A 80 15.16 4.85 -29.17
N THR A 81 15.93 4.90 -28.09
CA THR A 81 17.26 4.27 -28.02
C THR A 81 17.17 2.74 -28.06
N HIS A 82 16.15 2.15 -27.45
CA HIS A 82 15.89 0.71 -27.56
C HIS A 82 15.52 0.28 -29.00
N ARG A 83 14.74 1.08 -29.72
CA ARG A 83 14.45 0.83 -31.14
C ARG A 83 15.69 0.98 -32.00
N ALA A 84 16.49 2.02 -31.75
CA ALA A 84 17.74 2.27 -32.48
C ALA A 84 18.82 1.20 -32.25
N GLN A 85 18.80 0.49 -31.11
CA GLN A 85 19.68 -0.66 -30.86
C GLN A 85 19.51 -1.81 -31.86
N ARG A 86 18.35 -1.92 -32.54
CA ARG A 86 18.16 -2.88 -33.63
C ARG A 86 19.13 -2.65 -34.79
N PHE A 87 19.52 -1.39 -35.01
CA PHE A 87 20.42 -0.99 -36.09
C PHE A 87 21.86 -0.80 -35.61
N ASN A 88 22.05 -0.43 -34.35
CA ASN A 88 23.38 -0.36 -33.74
C ASN A 88 23.37 -0.84 -32.27
N PRO A 89 23.75 -2.11 -32.01
CA PRO A 89 23.75 -2.69 -30.67
C PRO A 89 24.68 -1.99 -29.66
N SER A 90 25.64 -1.20 -30.12
CA SER A 90 26.60 -0.50 -29.26
C SER A 90 26.06 0.80 -28.64
N LEU A 91 24.86 1.24 -29.05
CA LEU A 91 24.17 2.40 -28.48
C LEU A 91 23.74 2.09 -27.02
N PRO A 92 24.12 2.90 -26.02
CA PRO A 92 23.63 2.74 -24.65
C PRO A 92 22.14 3.11 -24.57
N LEU A 93 21.37 2.39 -23.74
CA LEU A 93 19.98 2.76 -23.45
C LEU A 93 19.93 3.99 -22.54
N ALA A 94 18.98 4.88 -22.79
CA ALA A 94 18.69 5.96 -21.85
C ALA A 94 18.13 5.41 -20.53
N GLN A 95 18.38 6.11 -19.42
CA GLN A 95 17.92 5.70 -18.09
C GLN A 95 16.39 5.78 -17.98
N VAL A 96 15.80 4.90 -17.17
CA VAL A 96 14.38 5.01 -16.81
C VAL A 96 14.21 6.20 -15.87
N ALA A 97 13.36 7.15 -16.23
CA ALA A 97 12.96 8.22 -15.35
C ALA A 97 11.74 7.79 -14.55
N ILE A 98 11.92 7.63 -13.25
CA ILE A 98 10.83 7.37 -12.30
C ILE A 98 10.50 8.69 -11.63
N GLU A 99 9.26 9.15 -11.80
CA GLU A 99 8.77 10.32 -11.09
C GLU A 99 8.52 9.97 -9.63
N THR A 100 9.48 10.30 -8.77
CA THR A 100 9.28 10.22 -7.33
C THR A 100 8.72 11.55 -6.85
N GLN A 101 7.44 11.57 -6.47
CA GLN A 101 6.88 12.71 -5.76
C GLN A 101 7.66 12.87 -4.44
N ARG A 102 8.42 13.95 -4.33
CA ARG A 102 9.05 14.31 -3.06
C ARG A 102 7.91 14.67 -2.10
N ARG A 103 7.73 13.84 -1.06
CA ARG A 103 6.75 14.16 -0.01
C ARG A 103 7.09 15.54 0.58
N PRO A 104 6.07 16.37 0.87
CA PRO A 104 6.30 17.65 1.55
C PRO A 104 7.17 17.45 2.79
N ASN A 105 8.00 18.46 3.11
CA ASN A 105 8.80 18.40 4.31
C ASN A 105 7.88 18.17 5.52
N PRO A 106 8.11 17.13 6.34
CA PRO A 106 7.28 16.88 7.52
C PRO A 106 7.34 18.01 8.55
N ILE A 107 8.36 18.87 8.47
CA ILE A 107 8.40 20.17 9.15
C ILE A 107 7.85 21.19 8.17
N ASN A 108 6.55 21.49 8.29
CA ASN A 108 5.88 22.48 7.46
C ASN A 108 6.05 23.89 8.09
N PRO A 109 6.73 24.85 7.44
CA PRO A 109 6.89 26.19 7.98
C PRO A 109 5.56 26.88 8.32
N ASP A 110 4.46 26.54 7.65
CA ASP A 110 3.12 27.07 7.95
C ASP A 110 2.60 26.60 9.32
N LEU A 111 2.97 25.38 9.71
CA LEU A 111 2.62 24.80 11.02
C LEU A 111 3.59 25.22 12.12
N TYR A 112 4.87 25.42 11.79
CA TYR A 112 5.93 25.76 12.73
C TYR A 112 6.15 27.28 12.83
N ASN A 113 5.07 28.04 12.95
CA ASN A 113 5.12 29.48 13.20
C ASN A 113 5.28 29.79 14.70
N SER A 114 5.61 31.05 15.03
CA SER A 114 5.86 31.49 16.41
C SER A 114 4.66 31.28 17.33
N GLU A 115 3.44 31.53 16.83
CA GLU A 115 2.20 31.36 17.59
C GLU A 115 1.96 29.89 17.95
N ASN A 116 2.09 28.99 16.98
CA ASN A 116 1.91 27.56 17.18
C ASN A 116 2.99 26.94 18.07
N LEU A 117 4.23 27.42 17.97
CA LEU A 117 5.32 26.99 18.86
C LEU A 117 5.06 27.44 20.29
N SER A 118 4.62 28.68 20.48
CA SER A 118 4.24 29.22 21.79
C SER A 118 3.06 28.46 22.41
N ALA A 119 1.98 28.27 21.64
CA ALA A 119 0.80 27.53 22.09
C ALA A 119 1.11 26.05 22.39
N SER A 120 1.98 25.41 21.59
CA SER A 120 2.45 24.04 21.82
C SER A 120 3.22 23.95 23.15
N GLN A 121 4.12 24.91 23.40
CA GLN A 121 4.90 24.96 24.63
C GLN A 121 4.00 25.18 25.85
N ASP A 122 3.10 26.17 25.81
CA ASP A 122 2.16 26.47 26.90
C ASP A 122 1.25 25.27 27.21
N MET A 123 0.80 24.53 26.19
CA MET A 123 0.01 23.31 26.40
C MET A 123 0.80 22.23 27.16
N VAL A 124 2.06 21.98 26.77
CA VAL A 124 2.92 21.00 27.44
C VAL A 124 3.26 21.43 28.86
N ASP A 125 3.60 22.70 29.07
CA ASP A 125 3.90 23.24 30.40
C ASP A 125 2.66 23.21 31.30
N SER A 126 1.48 23.45 30.75
CA SER A 126 0.20 23.32 31.47
C SER A 126 -0.10 21.87 31.85
N LEU A 127 0.18 20.91 30.95
CA LEU A 127 0.09 19.48 31.27
C LEU A 127 1.04 19.12 32.42
N GLU A 128 2.30 19.52 32.33
CA GLU A 128 3.31 19.25 33.37
C GLU A 128 2.92 19.84 34.72
N ARG A 129 2.40 21.07 34.73
CA ARG A 129 1.86 21.71 35.94
C ARG A 129 0.65 20.96 36.49
N ALA A 130 -0.26 20.51 35.63
CA ALA A 130 -1.45 19.77 36.03
C ALA A 130 -1.11 18.39 36.63
N ILE A 131 -0.13 17.67 36.08
CA ILE A 131 0.31 16.35 36.60
C ILE A 131 0.87 16.45 38.02
N ARG A 132 1.50 17.57 38.36
CA ARG A 132 2.08 17.79 39.70
C ARG A 132 1.04 18.15 40.77
N ARG A 133 -0.22 18.37 40.40
CA ARG A 133 -1.29 18.66 41.35
C ARG A 133 -1.76 17.38 42.04
N ASP A 134 -2.32 17.57 43.22
CA ASP A 134 -3.06 16.51 43.91
C ASP A 134 -4.31 16.12 43.11
N LEU A 135 -4.38 14.84 42.71
CA LEU A 135 -5.48 14.29 41.91
C LEU A 135 -6.81 14.33 42.67
N GLU A 136 -6.79 14.28 44.00
CA GLU A 136 -8.02 14.29 44.80
C GLU A 136 -8.73 15.66 44.76
N GLN A 137 -7.99 16.72 44.45
CA GLN A 137 -8.52 18.08 44.30
C GLN A 137 -9.10 18.36 42.91
N LEU A 138 -8.94 17.42 41.97
CA LEU A 138 -9.46 17.54 40.62
C LEU A 138 -10.83 16.88 40.51
N THR A 139 -11.71 17.52 39.73
CA THR A 139 -13.00 16.91 39.38
C THR A 139 -12.80 15.69 38.47
N PRO A 140 -13.78 14.76 38.39
CA PRO A 140 -13.68 13.61 37.48
C PRO A 140 -13.37 14.00 36.02
N HIS A 141 -13.96 15.10 35.51
CA HIS A 141 -13.70 15.56 34.15
C HIS A 141 -12.28 16.09 33.96
N GLU A 142 -11.72 16.74 34.98
CA GLU A 142 -10.33 17.22 34.97
C GLU A 142 -9.34 16.05 35.06
N ARG A 143 -9.61 15.06 35.90
CA ARG A 143 -8.81 13.83 35.99
C ARG A 143 -8.79 13.06 34.67
N ILE A 144 -9.96 12.86 34.07
CA ILE A 144 -10.06 12.24 32.73
C ILE A 144 -9.30 13.08 31.69
N GLY A 145 -9.46 14.41 31.71
CA GLY A 145 -8.73 15.29 30.81
C GLY A 145 -7.21 15.17 30.93
N LEU A 146 -6.72 15.07 32.16
CA LEU A 146 -5.31 14.88 32.48
C LEU A 146 -4.79 13.54 31.96
N LEU A 147 -5.57 12.47 32.15
CA LEU A 147 -5.27 11.14 31.59
C LEU A 147 -5.20 11.19 30.05
N LEU A 148 -6.19 11.80 29.39
CA LEU A 148 -6.23 11.88 27.93
C LEU A 148 -5.02 12.65 27.39
N LEU A 149 -4.66 13.78 28.00
CA LEU A 149 -3.48 14.56 27.63
C LEU A 149 -2.18 13.78 27.86
N SER A 150 -2.04 13.11 29.00
CA SER A 150 -0.88 12.27 29.31
C SER A 150 -0.74 11.14 28.29
N ALA A 151 -1.83 10.44 27.99
CA ALA A 151 -1.83 9.35 27.02
C ALA A 151 -1.50 9.82 25.60
N SER A 152 -1.94 11.03 25.22
CA SER A 152 -1.58 11.60 23.92
C SER A 152 -0.14 12.07 23.86
N TYR A 153 0.33 12.81 24.87
CA TYR A 153 1.68 13.38 24.84
C TYR A 153 2.74 12.34 25.20
N TYR A 154 2.66 11.71 26.37
CA TYR A 154 3.63 10.72 26.86
C TYR A 154 3.39 9.33 26.28
N GLY A 155 2.14 8.88 26.22
CA GLY A 155 1.75 7.59 25.65
C GLY A 155 1.68 7.54 24.12
N ALA A 156 1.92 8.66 23.44
CA ALA A 156 1.91 8.80 21.97
C ALA A 156 0.59 8.37 21.28
N LEU A 157 -0.55 8.49 21.96
CA LEU A 157 -1.88 8.32 21.36
C LEU A 157 -2.36 9.62 20.69
N ILE A 158 -1.79 9.92 19.52
CA ILE A 158 -1.95 11.20 18.78
C ILE A 158 -2.97 11.03 17.63
N ASP A 159 -4.03 10.25 17.85
CA ASP A 159 -5.11 10.02 16.88
C ASP A 159 -6.46 9.85 17.60
N ILE A 160 -7.55 10.35 16.99
CA ILE A 160 -8.88 10.38 17.64
C ILE A 160 -9.40 8.95 17.92
N PRO A 161 -9.33 7.99 16.97
CA PRO A 161 -9.61 6.58 17.23
C PRO A 161 -8.82 6.00 18.41
N GLN A 162 -7.55 6.36 18.57
CA GLN A 162 -6.72 5.84 19.67
C GLN A 162 -7.20 6.35 21.03
N LEU A 163 -7.47 7.65 21.16
CA LEU A 163 -8.07 8.19 22.39
C LEU A 163 -9.47 7.61 22.66
N SER A 164 -10.25 7.37 21.60
CA SER A 164 -11.57 6.75 21.76
C SER A 164 -11.45 5.32 22.27
N ALA A 165 -10.50 4.54 21.77
CA ALA A 165 -10.21 3.21 22.29
C ALA A 165 -9.75 3.26 23.75
N LEU A 166 -8.93 4.24 24.14
CA LEU A 166 -8.52 4.45 25.53
C LEU A 166 -9.72 4.68 26.46
N THR A 167 -10.69 5.52 26.07
CA THR A 167 -11.89 5.75 26.90
C THR A 167 -12.77 4.52 27.06
N GLN A 168 -12.63 3.55 26.16
CA GLN A 168 -13.36 2.28 26.15
C GLN A 168 -12.57 1.14 26.80
N LEU A 169 -11.31 1.38 27.16
CA LEU A 169 -10.41 0.40 27.74
C LEU A 169 -10.87 -0.04 29.14
N ASP A 170 -10.77 -1.33 29.40
CA ASP A 170 -10.88 -1.89 30.74
C ASP A 170 -9.45 -2.08 31.30
N PRO A 171 -9.06 -1.36 32.37
CA PRO A 171 -7.75 -1.53 33.01
C PRO A 171 -7.47 -2.96 33.47
N GLY A 172 -8.50 -3.77 33.74
CA GLY A 172 -8.35 -5.19 34.06
C GLY A 172 -7.80 -6.04 32.91
N GLN A 173 -7.83 -5.53 31.67
CA GLN A 173 -7.27 -6.19 30.49
C GLN A 173 -5.78 -5.92 30.28
N VAL A 174 -5.10 -5.30 31.26
CA VAL A 174 -3.65 -5.12 31.19
C VAL A 174 -2.94 -6.47 31.07
N ILE A 175 -2.07 -6.57 30.08
CA ILE A 175 -1.22 -7.73 29.86
C ILE A 175 0.17 -7.38 30.40
N TRP A 176 0.70 -8.21 31.29
CA TRP A 176 2.05 -8.05 31.82
C TRP A 176 3.00 -9.04 31.15
N ILE A 177 3.98 -8.54 30.42
CA ILE A 177 4.98 -9.35 29.74
C ILE A 177 6.36 -8.88 30.18
N SER A 178 7.11 -9.73 30.86
CA SER A 178 8.44 -9.41 31.39
C SER A 178 8.43 -8.16 32.29
N GLY A 179 7.35 -7.95 33.06
CA GLY A 179 7.17 -6.78 33.91
C GLY A 179 6.76 -5.49 33.20
N ILE A 180 6.58 -5.53 31.87
CA ILE A 180 6.14 -4.38 31.08
C ILE A 180 4.61 -4.45 30.90
N PRO A 181 3.85 -3.42 31.30
CA PRO A 181 2.41 -3.36 31.10
C PRO A 181 2.07 -3.00 29.65
N GLU A 182 1.11 -3.71 29.12
CA GLU A 182 0.68 -3.61 27.73
C GLU A 182 -0.84 -3.65 27.64
N PHE A 183 -1.39 -2.82 26.75
CA PHE A 183 -2.77 -2.87 26.35
C PHE A 183 -2.92 -3.15 24.86
N ARG A 184 -4.03 -3.80 24.49
CA ARG A 184 -4.44 -4.02 23.11
C ARG A 184 -5.63 -3.12 22.82
N LEU A 185 -5.37 -2.00 22.15
CA LEU A 185 -6.39 -1.03 21.78
C LEU A 185 -7.14 -1.50 20.54
N PRO A 186 -8.46 -1.77 20.62
CA PRO A 186 -9.26 -2.10 19.44
C PRO A 186 -9.51 -0.84 18.62
N LEU A 187 -8.97 -0.80 17.40
CA LEU A 187 -9.11 0.32 16.48
C LEU A 187 -9.92 -0.08 15.26
N SER A 188 -10.74 0.85 14.78
CA SER A 188 -11.38 0.72 13.48
C SER A 188 -10.44 1.11 12.35
N ILE A 189 -10.56 0.42 11.22
CA ILE A 189 -9.88 0.76 9.96
C ILE A 189 -10.96 0.88 8.89
N ARG A 190 -11.08 2.05 8.25
CA ARG A 190 -12.01 2.29 7.13
C ARG A 190 -13.45 1.86 7.45
N GLY A 191 -13.94 2.17 8.65
CA GLY A 191 -15.30 1.85 9.10
C GLY A 191 -15.53 0.40 9.55
N GLN A 192 -14.52 -0.48 9.47
CA GLN A 192 -14.60 -1.82 10.05
C GLN A 192 -14.21 -1.75 11.54
N PRO A 193 -15.12 -2.02 12.49
CA PRO A 193 -14.80 -2.01 13.91
C PRO A 193 -13.82 -3.14 14.25
N GLU A 194 -12.93 -2.89 15.22
CA GLU A 194 -11.95 -3.88 15.73
C GLU A 194 -11.06 -4.54 14.65
N ALA A 195 -10.86 -3.86 13.52
CA ALA A 195 -10.06 -4.36 12.42
C ALA A 195 -8.55 -4.44 12.77
N GLU A 196 -8.13 -3.72 13.81
CA GLU A 196 -6.75 -3.68 14.30
C GLU A 196 -6.74 -3.70 15.83
N ASN A 197 -5.92 -4.59 16.42
CA ASN A 197 -5.61 -4.57 17.85
C ASN A 197 -4.21 -3.98 18.03
N ARG A 198 -4.16 -2.67 18.29
CA ARG A 198 -2.91 -1.94 18.42
C ARG A 198 -2.28 -2.19 19.79
N GLN A 199 -1.06 -2.68 19.78
CA GLN A 199 -0.23 -2.80 20.97
C GLN A 199 0.17 -1.41 21.46
N TRP A 200 -0.12 -1.14 22.71
CA TRP A 200 0.17 0.13 23.35
C TRP A 200 0.84 -0.11 24.69
N PHE A 201 1.96 0.56 24.90
CA PHE A 201 2.72 0.52 26.14
C PHE A 201 2.59 1.90 26.79
N PRO A 202 1.72 2.07 27.79
CA PRO A 202 1.60 3.33 28.48
C PRO A 202 2.91 3.64 29.20
N ASP A 203 3.32 4.90 29.18
CA ASP A 203 4.40 5.36 30.06
C ASP A 203 3.95 5.29 31.54
N PRO A 204 4.88 5.30 32.51
CA PRO A 204 4.55 5.16 33.93
C PRO A 204 3.57 6.22 34.47
N ILE A 205 3.61 7.45 33.96
CA ILE A 205 2.71 8.53 34.40
C ILE A 205 1.31 8.23 33.89
N THR A 206 1.17 7.95 32.60
CA THR A 206 -0.11 7.60 31.99
C THR A 206 -0.72 6.35 32.62
N LEU A 207 0.09 5.33 32.90
CA LEU A 207 -0.39 4.10 33.55
C LEU A 207 -0.91 4.38 34.97
N SER A 208 -0.19 5.20 35.74
CA SER A 208 -0.59 5.59 37.09
C SER A 208 -1.90 6.37 37.07
N LEU A 209 -2.04 7.32 36.14
CA LEU A 209 -3.28 8.06 35.92
C LEU A 209 -4.42 7.14 35.48
N LEU A 210 -4.16 6.19 34.58
CA LEU A 210 -5.17 5.24 34.10
C LEU A 210 -5.72 4.39 35.24
N SER A 211 -4.85 3.89 36.12
CA SER A 211 -5.25 3.13 37.30
C SER A 211 -6.12 3.95 38.26
N ARG A 212 -5.77 5.23 38.48
CA ARG A 212 -6.49 6.12 39.41
C ARG A 212 -7.81 6.66 38.83
N CYS A 213 -7.87 6.90 37.52
CA CYS A 213 -9.03 7.47 36.84
C CYS A 213 -9.99 6.40 36.29
N ALA A 214 -9.71 5.11 36.52
CA ALA A 214 -10.52 4.00 36.03
C ALA A 214 -12.02 4.10 36.40
N PRO A 215 -12.39 4.44 37.65
CA PRO A 215 -13.80 4.63 38.01
C PRO A 215 -14.42 5.81 37.27
N ASP A 216 -13.71 6.95 37.22
CA ASP A 216 -14.20 8.16 36.53
C ASP A 216 -14.49 7.88 35.04
N LEU A 217 -13.62 7.11 34.36
CA LEU A 217 -13.81 6.70 32.97
C LEU A 217 -15.06 5.83 32.80
N ALA A 218 -15.29 4.86 33.68
CA ALA A 218 -16.44 3.97 33.61
C ALA A 218 -17.75 4.75 33.80
N GLU A 219 -17.79 5.64 34.79
CA GLU A 219 -18.98 6.45 35.11
C GLU A 219 -19.28 7.50 34.04
N ASN A 220 -18.25 8.11 33.44
CA ASN A 220 -18.41 9.21 32.46
C ASN A 220 -18.38 8.74 31.00
N ARG A 221 -18.36 7.44 30.72
CA ARG A 221 -18.33 6.89 29.35
C ARG A 221 -19.42 7.46 28.43
N PRO A 222 -20.70 7.57 28.85
CA PRO A 222 -21.75 8.18 28.01
C PRO A 222 -21.50 9.66 27.71
N TYR A 223 -20.82 10.39 28.60
CA TYR A 223 -20.43 11.79 28.37
C TYR A 223 -19.28 11.88 27.36
N LEU A 224 -18.28 11.01 27.50
CA LEU A 224 -17.10 10.98 26.63
C LEU A 224 -17.46 10.58 25.19
N ASP A 225 -18.50 9.77 24.99
CA ASP A 225 -18.98 9.35 23.67
C ASP A 225 -19.76 10.46 22.94
N ARG A 226 -20.20 11.51 23.64
CA ARG A 226 -20.83 12.69 23.01
C ARG A 226 -19.81 13.49 22.22
N LYS A 227 -20.27 14.14 21.14
CA LYS A 227 -19.46 15.06 20.34
C LYS A 227 -18.84 16.14 21.25
N GLY A 228 -17.51 16.19 21.26
CA GLY A 228 -16.74 17.16 22.05
C GLY A 228 -16.57 16.84 23.54
N GLY A 229 -17.11 15.72 24.07
CA GLY A 229 -16.97 15.37 25.49
C GLY A 229 -15.50 15.22 25.92
N LYS A 230 -14.71 14.47 25.13
CA LYS A 230 -13.26 14.30 25.33
C LYS A 230 -12.51 15.63 25.34
N LEU A 231 -12.83 16.52 24.40
CA LEU A 231 -12.23 17.86 24.30
C LEU A 231 -12.53 18.70 25.54
N LYS A 232 -13.77 18.68 26.03
CA LYS A 232 -14.16 19.44 27.24
C LYS A 232 -13.40 18.98 28.48
N CYS A 233 -13.20 17.67 28.65
CA CYS A 233 -12.35 17.13 29.72
C CYS A 233 -10.91 17.63 29.57
N ILE A 234 -10.32 17.55 28.37
CA ILE A 234 -8.97 18.04 28.08
C ILE A 234 -8.85 19.54 28.42
N GLN A 235 -9.81 20.37 27.97
CA GLN A 235 -9.82 21.80 28.26
C GLN A 235 -9.93 22.09 29.76
N ALA A 236 -10.72 21.31 30.51
CA ALA A 236 -10.83 21.45 31.96
C ALA A 236 -9.49 21.18 32.65
N ALA A 237 -8.78 20.11 32.24
CA ALA A 237 -7.46 19.80 32.75
C ALA A 237 -6.42 20.89 32.42
N LEU A 238 -6.39 21.40 31.18
CA LEU A 238 -5.48 22.48 30.77
C LEU A 238 -5.72 23.77 31.56
N LYS A 239 -6.98 24.11 31.86
CA LYS A 239 -7.32 25.25 32.70
C LYS A 239 -6.78 25.10 34.12
N LYS A 240 -6.81 23.89 34.70
CA LYS A 240 -6.15 23.61 35.99
C LYS A 240 -4.63 23.68 35.89
N GLY A 241 -4.07 23.31 34.74
CA GLY A 241 -2.66 23.52 34.39
C GLY A 241 -2.26 24.98 34.26
N GLY A 242 -3.22 25.90 34.08
CA GLY A 242 -2.98 27.33 33.90
C GLY A 242 -2.57 27.71 32.49
N ILE A 243 -3.17 27.07 31.46
CA ILE A 243 -2.99 27.44 30.05
C ILE A 243 -3.49 28.86 29.79
N CYS A 244 -2.84 29.58 28.88
CA CYS A 244 -3.37 30.85 28.38
C CYS A 244 -4.73 30.63 27.67
N PRO A 245 -5.76 31.46 27.95
CA PRO A 245 -7.07 31.32 27.31
C PRO A 245 -7.03 31.36 25.78
N GLU A 246 -6.11 32.14 25.20
CA GLU A 246 -5.91 32.27 23.76
C GLU A 246 -5.33 30.99 23.12
N ASN A 247 -4.57 30.21 23.91
CA ASN A 247 -3.95 28.96 23.47
C ASN A 247 -4.85 27.74 23.71
N LEU A 248 -6.04 27.92 24.28
CA LEU A 248 -6.94 26.81 24.58
C LEU A 248 -7.45 26.17 23.26
N PRO A 249 -7.20 24.88 23.02
CA PRO A 249 -7.51 24.26 21.73
C PRO A 249 -9.02 24.11 21.52
N GLY A 250 -9.51 24.51 20.35
CA GLY A 250 -10.93 24.43 19.96
C GLY A 250 -11.40 23.09 19.40
N SER A 251 -10.47 22.17 19.11
CA SER A 251 -10.76 20.84 18.55
C SER A 251 -9.75 19.79 19.01
N LEU A 252 -10.07 18.50 18.88
CA LEU A 252 -9.13 17.41 19.20
C LEU A 252 -7.98 17.37 18.18
N GLU A 253 -8.27 17.68 16.92
CA GLU A 253 -7.28 17.81 15.86
C GLU A 253 -6.24 18.87 16.22
N ARG A 254 -6.68 20.01 16.76
CA ARG A 254 -5.79 21.07 17.21
C ARG A 254 -4.97 20.68 18.43
N VAL A 255 -5.54 19.92 19.39
CA VAL A 255 -4.76 19.33 20.50
C VAL A 255 -3.61 18.49 19.93
N PHE A 256 -3.91 17.57 19.02
CA PHE A 256 -2.90 16.68 18.44
C PHE A 256 -1.86 17.40 17.60
N GLU A 257 -2.26 18.40 16.83
CA GLU A 257 -1.33 19.25 16.08
C GLU A 257 -0.34 19.95 17.00
N LEU A 258 -0.82 20.57 18.08
CA LEU A 258 0.04 21.26 19.05
C LEU A 258 0.96 20.30 19.81
N LEU A 259 0.48 19.12 20.23
CA LEU A 259 1.34 18.09 20.84
C LEU A 259 2.37 17.54 19.85
N ARG A 260 2.00 17.38 18.58
CA ARG A 260 2.87 16.86 17.53
C ARG A 260 4.02 17.81 17.23
N ILE A 261 3.80 19.12 17.22
CA ILE A 261 4.86 20.13 17.00
C ILE A 261 6.03 19.88 17.96
N LYS A 262 5.76 19.75 19.27
CA LYS A 262 6.78 19.45 20.27
C LYS A 262 7.42 18.09 20.04
N ARG A 263 6.62 17.04 19.82
CA ARG A 263 7.12 15.67 19.64
C ARG A 263 7.98 15.48 18.39
N GLN A 264 7.68 16.17 17.30
CA GLN A 264 8.46 16.12 16.06
C GLN A 264 9.85 16.73 16.20
N THR A 265 10.08 17.59 17.19
CA THR A 265 11.44 18.09 17.52
C THR A 265 12.26 17.07 18.33
N GLN A 266 11.60 16.09 18.96
CA GLN A 266 12.22 15.13 19.87
C GLN A 266 12.35 13.73 19.28
N LEU A 267 11.50 13.38 18.32
CA LEU A 267 11.40 12.03 17.76
C LEU A 267 11.60 12.00 16.25
N PRO A 268 12.22 10.93 15.70
CA PRO A 268 12.28 10.71 14.27
C PRO A 268 10.90 10.72 13.61
N GLN A 269 10.81 11.29 12.41
CA GLN A 269 9.55 11.41 11.67
C GLN A 269 8.88 10.06 11.37
N LEU A 270 9.67 8.99 11.28
CA LEU A 270 9.14 7.63 11.16
C LEU A 270 8.27 7.25 12.37
N LEU A 271 8.74 7.52 13.58
CA LEU A 271 8.02 7.20 14.82
C LEU A 271 6.79 8.09 15.00
N ILE A 272 6.89 9.37 14.64
CA ILE A 272 5.73 10.27 14.66
C ILE A 272 4.66 9.80 13.68
N ASN A 273 5.03 9.48 12.43
CA ASN A 273 4.08 9.01 11.43
C ASN A 273 3.46 7.66 11.82
N TYR A 274 4.21 6.80 12.52
CA TYR A 274 3.69 5.57 13.11
C TYR A 274 2.67 5.85 14.22
N ALA A 275 2.97 6.80 15.12
CA ALA A 275 2.08 7.18 16.21
C ALA A 275 0.75 7.77 15.69
N THR A 276 0.82 8.69 14.73
CA THR A 276 -0.32 9.37 14.12
C THR A 276 -1.05 8.55 13.06
N ARG A 277 -0.62 7.31 12.78
CA ARG A 277 -1.16 6.45 11.70
C ARG A 277 -1.22 7.16 10.33
N SER A 278 -0.34 8.15 10.13
CA SER A 278 -0.28 8.91 8.88
C SER A 278 0.74 8.29 7.94
N ASN A 279 0.34 8.01 6.70
CA ASN A 279 1.19 7.56 5.59
C ASN A 279 1.80 6.14 5.66
N PHE A 280 1.84 5.50 6.83
CA PHE A 280 2.33 4.12 6.98
C PHE A 280 1.23 3.22 7.55
N VAL A 281 1.03 2.06 6.91
CA VAL A 281 0.21 1.00 7.47
C VAL A 281 1.08 0.22 8.44
N SER A 282 0.87 0.43 9.74
CA SER A 282 1.50 -0.32 10.81
C SER A 282 0.58 -1.42 11.31
N HIS A 283 1.12 -2.61 11.58
CA HIS A 283 0.43 -3.66 12.31
C HIS A 283 1.21 -4.00 13.58
N SER A 284 0.49 -4.14 14.68
CA SER A 284 1.09 -4.67 15.90
C SER A 284 1.39 -6.16 15.75
N VAL A 285 2.41 -6.62 16.47
CA VAL A 285 2.75 -8.05 16.54
C VAL A 285 1.54 -8.81 17.10
N LEU A 286 1.23 -9.98 16.53
CA LEU A 286 0.18 -10.85 17.05
C LEU A 286 0.48 -11.24 18.50
N SER A 287 -0.55 -11.33 19.34
CA SER A 287 -0.39 -11.62 20.78
C SER A 287 0.45 -12.89 21.04
N ASP A 288 0.16 -13.98 20.32
CA ASP A 288 0.86 -15.25 20.48
C ASP A 288 2.34 -15.15 20.09
N SER A 289 2.63 -14.45 18.99
CA SER A 289 4.00 -14.20 18.55
C SER A 289 4.76 -13.32 19.55
N TRP A 290 4.08 -12.35 20.14
CA TRP A 290 4.68 -11.47 21.14
C TRP A 290 4.98 -12.20 22.46
N GLN A 291 4.08 -13.05 22.94
CA GLN A 291 4.32 -13.89 24.12
C GLN A 291 5.48 -14.89 23.88
N HIS A 292 5.56 -15.47 22.68
CA HIS A 292 6.66 -16.34 22.29
C HIS A 292 8.02 -15.63 22.25
N LEU A 293 8.10 -14.43 21.67
CA LEU A 293 9.33 -13.64 21.64
C LEU A 293 9.89 -13.34 23.04
N ASN A 294 9.01 -13.23 24.04
CA ASN A 294 9.39 -12.92 25.42
C ASN A 294 9.60 -14.19 26.28
N GLY A 295 9.66 -15.38 25.68
CA GLY A 295 9.89 -16.64 26.40
C GLY A 295 8.75 -17.09 27.31
N ASN A 296 7.60 -16.40 27.24
CA ASN A 296 6.42 -16.66 28.09
C ASN A 296 5.44 -17.66 27.48
N ALA A 297 5.70 -18.13 26.25
CA ALA A 297 4.95 -19.19 25.62
C ALA A 297 5.87 -20.41 25.36
N PRO A 298 5.38 -21.64 25.56
CA PRO A 298 6.04 -22.81 24.98
C PRO A 298 6.18 -22.60 23.46
N ILE A 299 7.23 -23.19 22.85
CA ILE A 299 7.41 -23.27 21.39
C ILE A 299 6.03 -23.46 20.78
N PRO A 300 5.60 -22.64 19.79
CA PRO A 300 4.26 -22.79 19.23
C PRO A 300 4.21 -24.24 18.78
N ARG A 301 3.39 -25.08 19.44
CA ARG A 301 3.02 -26.37 18.87
C ARG A 301 2.41 -25.98 17.55
N GLY A 302 3.20 -26.12 16.47
CA GLY A 302 2.94 -25.44 15.21
C GLY A 302 1.48 -25.63 14.90
N GLU A 303 0.71 -24.53 14.97
CA GLU A 303 -0.71 -24.57 15.32
C GLU A 303 -1.34 -25.87 14.85
N ASP A 304 -1.71 -26.75 15.79
CA ASP A 304 -2.94 -27.49 15.58
C ASP A 304 -3.94 -26.36 15.41
N LYS A 305 -4.16 -25.98 14.15
CA LYS A 305 -5.06 -24.91 13.75
C LYS A 305 -6.33 -25.28 14.45
N GLN A 306 -6.58 -24.66 15.60
CA GLN A 306 -7.91 -24.57 16.12
C GLN A 306 -8.64 -24.08 14.91
N LYS A 307 -9.51 -24.95 14.39
CA LYS A 307 -10.37 -24.61 13.29
C LYS A 307 -11.17 -23.47 13.90
N ARG A 308 -10.68 -22.22 13.79
CA ARG A 308 -11.51 -21.03 13.68
C ARG A 308 -12.59 -21.57 12.79
N LYS A 309 -13.79 -21.79 13.34
CA LYS A 309 -14.91 -22.26 12.54
C LYS A 309 -14.88 -21.27 11.42
N LYS A 310 -14.42 -21.73 10.24
CA LYS A 310 -14.50 -20.91 9.06
C LYS A 310 -16.00 -20.70 9.07
N HIS A 311 -16.45 -19.51 9.41
CA HIS A 311 -17.61 -18.97 8.75
C HIS A 311 -17.20 -19.16 7.30
N ARG A 312 -17.60 -20.30 6.73
CA ARG A 312 -17.69 -20.50 5.32
C ARG A 312 -18.76 -19.48 5.03
N PHE A 313 -18.33 -18.23 4.83
CA PHE A 313 -19.11 -17.28 4.09
C PHE A 313 -19.50 -18.07 2.86
N ARG A 314 -20.76 -18.52 2.83
CA ARG A 314 -21.28 -19.15 1.64
C ARG A 314 -21.06 -18.09 0.58
N ARG A 315 -20.27 -18.46 -0.42
CA ARG A 315 -20.09 -17.60 -1.59
C ARG A 315 -21.50 -17.21 -2.03
N PRO A 316 -21.78 -15.93 -2.32
CA PRO A 316 -23.06 -15.53 -2.87
C PRO A 316 -23.42 -16.50 -4.00
N GLY A 317 -24.68 -16.91 -4.08
CA GLY A 317 -25.14 -17.79 -5.16
C GLY A 317 -25.05 -17.08 -6.49
N GLN A 318 -23.86 -17.05 -7.08
CA GLN A 318 -23.63 -16.59 -8.44
C GLN A 318 -23.97 -17.75 -9.37
N ASN A 319 -24.72 -17.46 -10.44
CA ASN A 319 -24.90 -18.39 -11.54
C ASN A 319 -23.52 -18.69 -12.13
N VAL A 320 -23.00 -19.88 -11.85
CA VAL A 320 -21.71 -20.33 -12.39
C VAL A 320 -22.00 -21.01 -13.72
N PRO A 321 -21.33 -20.62 -14.82
CA PRO A 321 -21.49 -21.28 -16.10
C PRO A 321 -21.25 -22.79 -16.01
N GLU A 322 -22.03 -23.59 -16.74
CA GLU A 322 -21.96 -25.05 -16.65
C GLU A 322 -20.57 -25.58 -17.05
N TRP A 323 -19.96 -24.99 -18.08
CA TRP A 323 -18.61 -25.32 -18.53
C TRP A 323 -17.57 -25.11 -17.40
N LEU A 324 -17.70 -24.04 -16.62
CA LEU A 324 -16.81 -23.71 -15.51
C LEU A 324 -17.04 -24.64 -14.31
N THR A 325 -18.28 -25.07 -14.09
CA THR A 325 -18.64 -26.08 -13.08
C THR A 325 -18.03 -27.44 -13.40
N VAL A 326 -18.11 -27.87 -14.67
CA VAL A 326 -17.49 -29.10 -15.18
C VAL A 326 -15.97 -29.02 -15.06
N LEU A 327 -15.36 -27.91 -15.47
CA LEU A 327 -13.91 -27.69 -15.36
C LEU A 327 -13.45 -27.77 -13.90
N CYS A 328 -14.13 -27.08 -12.98
CA CYS A 328 -13.82 -27.14 -11.55
C CYS A 328 -13.88 -28.57 -10.99
N ARG A 329 -14.83 -29.38 -11.46
CA ARG A 329 -14.96 -30.80 -11.07
C ARG A 329 -13.76 -31.60 -11.57
N LYS A 330 -13.36 -31.42 -12.83
CA LYS A 330 -12.18 -32.06 -13.43
C LYS A 330 -10.88 -31.65 -12.71
N VAL A 331 -10.71 -30.35 -12.40
CA VAL A 331 -9.56 -29.84 -11.64
C VAL A 331 -9.46 -30.52 -10.27
N ARG A 332 -10.56 -30.58 -9.52
CA ARG A 332 -10.57 -31.18 -8.17
C ARG A 332 -10.23 -32.67 -8.19
N LYS A 333 -10.64 -33.39 -9.24
CA LYS A 333 -10.34 -34.82 -9.45
C LYS A 333 -8.98 -35.06 -10.12
N ARG A 334 -8.20 -34.03 -10.45
CA ARG A 334 -6.96 -34.10 -11.25
C ARG A 334 -7.14 -34.80 -12.61
N GLN A 335 -8.31 -34.66 -13.22
CA GLN A 335 -8.66 -35.27 -14.52
C GLN A 335 -8.42 -34.31 -15.69
N ILE A 336 -7.35 -33.51 -15.61
CA ILE A 336 -6.95 -32.58 -16.68
C ILE A 336 -5.56 -33.00 -17.11
N SER A 337 -5.39 -33.34 -18.39
CA SER A 337 -4.10 -33.72 -18.96
C SER A 337 -3.15 -32.50 -19.00
N PRO A 338 -1.83 -32.70 -18.86
CA PRO A 338 -0.86 -31.64 -19.08
C PRO A 338 -0.99 -31.10 -20.51
N VAL A 339 -1.01 -29.77 -20.65
CA VAL A 339 -1.19 -29.11 -21.94
C VAL A 339 0.17 -29.01 -22.63
N GLU A 340 0.43 -29.94 -23.55
CA GLU A 340 1.52 -29.85 -24.52
C GLU A 340 0.93 -29.46 -25.89
N ASN A 341 1.42 -28.37 -26.48
CA ASN A 341 1.16 -27.92 -27.85
C ASN A 341 -0.32 -27.82 -28.28
N ILE A 342 -1.06 -26.87 -27.71
CA ILE A 342 -2.39 -26.47 -28.21
C ILE A 342 -2.25 -25.13 -28.96
N PRO A 343 -2.91 -24.93 -30.12
CA PRO A 343 -2.98 -23.62 -30.80
C PRO A 343 -3.43 -22.50 -29.85
N PRO A 344 -3.11 -21.22 -30.16
CA PRO A 344 -3.46 -20.11 -29.29
C PRO A 344 -4.96 -20.15 -28.97
N PRO A 345 -5.35 -20.26 -27.70
CA PRO A 345 -6.73 -20.44 -27.31
C PRO A 345 -7.55 -19.22 -27.72
N GLN A 346 -8.54 -19.42 -28.59
CA GLN A 346 -9.37 -18.36 -29.16
C GLN A 346 -10.56 -17.98 -28.27
N THR A 347 -10.91 -18.83 -27.29
CA THR A 347 -12.04 -18.62 -26.39
C THR A 347 -11.60 -18.49 -24.93
N LEU A 348 -12.38 -17.76 -24.14
CA LEU A 348 -12.21 -17.64 -22.68
C LEU A 348 -12.16 -19.03 -21.99
N GLU A 349 -13.01 -19.96 -22.40
CA GLU A 349 -13.03 -21.33 -21.86
C GLU A 349 -11.71 -22.08 -22.11
N ALA A 350 -11.17 -22.00 -23.32
CA ALA A 350 -9.91 -22.65 -23.68
C ALA A 350 -8.71 -22.02 -22.94
N LEU A 351 -8.74 -20.69 -22.74
CA LEU A 351 -7.74 -19.95 -21.96
C LEU A 351 -7.73 -20.40 -20.50
N ILE A 352 -8.90 -20.42 -19.86
CA ILE A 352 -9.04 -20.79 -18.45
C ILE A 352 -8.74 -22.28 -18.24
N SER A 353 -9.11 -23.15 -19.18
CA SER A 353 -8.77 -24.57 -19.15
C SER A 353 -7.26 -24.80 -19.28
N GLY A 354 -6.59 -24.08 -20.19
CA GLY A 354 -5.13 -24.13 -20.34
C GLY A 354 -4.38 -23.62 -19.12
N TRP A 355 -4.89 -22.55 -18.49
CA TRP A 355 -4.36 -22.04 -17.23
C TRP A 355 -4.54 -23.04 -16.08
N ALA A 356 -5.71 -23.67 -15.96
CA ALA A 356 -5.99 -24.68 -14.96
C ALA A 356 -5.04 -25.89 -15.05
N ALA A 357 -4.76 -26.35 -16.26
CA ALA A 357 -3.79 -27.43 -16.50
C ALA A 357 -2.37 -27.04 -16.08
N LEU A 358 -1.95 -25.81 -16.40
CA LEU A 358 -0.62 -25.30 -16.01
C LEU A 358 -0.47 -25.17 -14.49
N LEU A 359 -1.50 -24.70 -13.79
CA LEU A 359 -1.46 -24.60 -12.32
C LEU A 359 -1.50 -25.97 -11.61
N LEU A 360 -2.07 -27.01 -12.25
CA LEU A 360 -2.12 -28.36 -11.70
C LEU A 360 -0.82 -29.13 -11.86
N HIS A 361 -0.12 -28.94 -12.99
CA HIS A 361 1.08 -29.70 -13.35
C HIS A 361 2.37 -28.90 -13.26
N GLY A 362 2.27 -27.58 -13.14
CA GLY A 362 3.39 -26.66 -13.02
C GLY A 362 3.52 -26.04 -11.62
N ARG A 363 4.36 -25.01 -11.54
CA ARG A 363 4.49 -24.15 -10.37
C ARG A 363 3.66 -22.90 -10.58
N SER A 364 3.07 -22.38 -9.52
CA SER A 364 2.43 -21.06 -9.55
C SER A 364 3.49 -19.99 -9.85
N PHE A 365 3.05 -18.78 -10.22
CA PHE A 365 3.92 -17.61 -10.41
C PHE A 365 4.86 -17.36 -9.22
N TYR A 366 4.44 -17.74 -8.01
CA TYR A 366 5.23 -17.64 -6.77
C TYR A 366 6.14 -18.87 -6.51
N GLY A 367 6.28 -19.79 -7.47
CA GLY A 367 7.13 -20.98 -7.38
C GLY A 367 6.54 -22.14 -6.57
N ASN A 368 5.30 -22.02 -6.08
CA ASN A 368 4.67 -23.02 -5.22
C ASN A 368 3.80 -24.01 -6.00
N THR A 369 3.77 -25.28 -5.59
CA THR A 369 2.79 -26.26 -6.10
C THR A 369 1.43 -26.03 -5.45
N LEU A 370 0.41 -25.74 -6.23
CA LEU A 370 -0.94 -25.46 -5.71
C LEU A 370 -1.75 -26.74 -5.50
N GLN A 371 -2.52 -26.77 -4.41
CA GLN A 371 -3.48 -27.85 -4.18
C GLN A 371 -4.65 -27.76 -5.18
N PRO A 372 -5.19 -28.89 -5.69
CA PRO A 372 -6.28 -28.89 -6.68
C PRO A 372 -7.52 -28.07 -6.26
N LYS A 373 -7.80 -28.05 -4.95
CA LYS A 373 -8.88 -27.23 -4.38
C LYS A 373 -8.63 -25.74 -4.54
N THR A 374 -7.38 -25.29 -4.40
CA THR A 374 -6.97 -23.90 -4.57
C THR A 374 -7.06 -23.51 -6.04
N VAL A 375 -6.54 -24.36 -6.93
CA VAL A 375 -6.65 -24.15 -8.39
C VAL A 375 -8.11 -24.03 -8.81
N ALA A 376 -8.98 -24.94 -8.35
CA ALA A 376 -10.41 -24.91 -8.65
C ALA A 376 -11.13 -23.70 -8.05
N ASN A 377 -10.55 -22.98 -7.09
CA ASN A 377 -11.12 -21.74 -6.58
C ASN A 377 -10.65 -20.56 -7.43
N TYR A 378 -9.36 -20.47 -7.77
CA TYR A 378 -8.86 -19.44 -8.67
C TYR A 378 -9.54 -19.48 -10.04
N VAL A 379 -9.63 -20.66 -10.64
CA VAL A 379 -10.33 -20.89 -11.92
C VAL A 379 -11.78 -20.42 -11.85
N ARG A 380 -12.48 -20.75 -10.75
CA ARG A 380 -13.89 -20.35 -10.59
C ARG A 380 -14.03 -18.84 -10.41
N ASP A 381 -13.23 -18.25 -9.53
CA ASP A 381 -13.42 -16.87 -9.11
C ASP A 381 -13.01 -15.90 -10.24
N VAL A 382 -11.93 -16.22 -10.97
CA VAL A 382 -11.53 -15.50 -12.18
C VAL A 382 -12.49 -15.77 -13.33
N GLY A 383 -12.88 -17.04 -13.55
CA GLY A 383 -13.76 -17.41 -14.65
C GLY A 383 -15.14 -16.79 -14.56
N VAL A 384 -15.77 -16.75 -13.38
CA VAL A 384 -17.07 -16.09 -13.20
C VAL A 384 -16.96 -14.58 -13.43
N GLY A 385 -15.92 -13.92 -12.92
CA GLY A 385 -15.80 -12.48 -13.11
C GLY A 385 -15.52 -12.10 -14.57
N LEU A 386 -14.72 -12.89 -15.29
CA LEU A 386 -14.49 -12.68 -16.71
C LEU A 386 -15.74 -13.00 -17.54
N ASP A 387 -16.40 -14.14 -17.32
CA ASP A 387 -17.61 -14.53 -18.07
C ASP A 387 -18.74 -13.50 -17.91
N ASN A 388 -18.87 -12.87 -16.74
CA ASN A 388 -19.92 -11.88 -16.48
C ASN A 388 -19.62 -10.47 -17.03
N LEU A 389 -18.35 -10.08 -17.13
CA LEU A 389 -17.96 -8.68 -17.38
C LEU A 389 -17.17 -8.50 -18.68
N LEU A 390 -16.68 -9.58 -19.29
CA LEU A 390 -15.97 -9.54 -20.56
C LEU A 390 -16.97 -9.49 -21.72
N SER A 391 -17.02 -8.37 -22.44
CA SER A 391 -17.87 -8.20 -23.63
C SER A 391 -17.25 -8.76 -24.93
N ALA A 392 -16.17 -9.55 -24.82
CA ALA A 392 -15.42 -10.10 -25.95
C ALA A 392 -15.22 -11.62 -25.78
N ASP A 393 -15.08 -12.34 -26.89
CA ASP A 393 -14.92 -13.80 -26.88
C ASP A 393 -13.63 -14.29 -26.18
N SER A 394 -12.65 -13.39 -26.03
CA SER A 394 -11.37 -13.67 -25.40
C SER A 394 -10.75 -12.42 -24.77
N VAL A 395 -10.12 -12.62 -23.61
CA VAL A 395 -9.33 -11.59 -22.91
C VAL A 395 -8.15 -11.09 -23.75
N LEU A 396 -7.68 -11.90 -24.71
CA LEU A 396 -6.57 -11.52 -25.60
C LEU A 396 -6.97 -10.46 -26.65
N ASN A 397 -8.28 -10.23 -26.85
CA ASN A 397 -8.80 -9.26 -27.81
C ASN A 397 -9.14 -7.92 -27.14
N VAL A 398 -8.90 -7.79 -25.82
CA VAL A 398 -9.18 -6.59 -25.04
C VAL A 398 -7.89 -5.80 -24.86
N SER A 399 -7.97 -4.46 -24.98
CA SER A 399 -6.81 -3.60 -24.73
C SER A 399 -6.32 -3.73 -23.28
N PRO A 400 -5.03 -3.51 -23.01
CA PRO A 400 -4.50 -3.58 -21.64
C PRO A 400 -5.24 -2.68 -20.65
N ASP A 401 -5.62 -1.48 -21.08
CA ASP A 401 -6.33 -0.50 -20.24
C ASP A 401 -7.74 -0.98 -19.88
N ALA A 402 -8.50 -1.49 -20.86
CA ALA A 402 -9.83 -2.05 -20.61
C ALA A 402 -9.78 -3.34 -19.78
N LEU A 403 -8.68 -4.10 -19.86
CA LEU A 403 -8.46 -5.28 -19.02
C LEU A 403 -8.12 -4.90 -17.57
N GLU A 404 -7.42 -3.79 -17.36
CA GLU A 404 -7.14 -3.24 -16.03
C GLU A 404 -8.44 -2.78 -15.36
N GLU A 405 -9.25 -1.98 -16.05
CA GLU A 405 -10.58 -1.56 -15.58
C GLU A 405 -11.48 -2.76 -15.24
N LEU A 406 -11.48 -3.80 -16.10
CA LEU A 406 -12.20 -5.05 -15.86
C LEU A 406 -11.75 -5.74 -14.56
N TYR A 407 -10.45 -5.78 -14.28
CA TYR A 407 -9.91 -6.38 -13.06
C TYR A 407 -10.26 -5.56 -11.82
N GLU A 408 -10.25 -4.24 -11.92
CA GLU A 408 -10.68 -3.35 -10.83
C GLU A 408 -12.16 -3.60 -10.48
N LEU A 409 -13.04 -3.60 -11.49
CA LEU A 409 -14.47 -3.90 -11.32
C LEU A 409 -14.71 -5.28 -10.69
N MET A 410 -13.98 -6.29 -11.13
CA MET A 410 -14.03 -7.65 -10.56
C MET A 410 -13.64 -7.67 -9.07
N LEU A 411 -12.65 -6.88 -8.67
CA LEU A 411 -12.16 -6.77 -7.29
C LEU A 411 -13.10 -5.96 -6.40
N GLU A 412 -13.68 -4.89 -6.92
CA GLU A 412 -14.66 -4.04 -6.24
C GLU A 412 -15.95 -4.81 -5.95
N ALA A 413 -16.42 -5.63 -6.90
CA ALA A 413 -17.61 -6.46 -6.77
C ALA A 413 -17.50 -7.56 -5.68
N GLN A 414 -16.32 -7.78 -5.09
CA GLN A 414 -16.14 -8.78 -4.04
C GLN A 414 -16.67 -8.27 -2.67
N PRO A 415 -17.56 -9.02 -2.01
CA PRO A 415 -18.24 -8.57 -0.78
C PRO A 415 -17.32 -8.58 0.45
N THR A 416 -16.18 -9.27 0.39
CA THR A 416 -15.25 -9.36 1.52
C THR A 416 -13.80 -9.15 1.08
N SER A 417 -13.00 -8.57 1.96
CA SER A 417 -11.55 -8.36 1.75
C SER A 417 -10.79 -9.67 1.49
N SER A 418 -11.22 -10.77 2.10
CA SER A 418 -10.65 -12.11 1.89
C SER A 418 -10.94 -12.64 0.48
N MET A 419 -12.17 -12.47 -0.02
CA MET A 419 -12.53 -12.85 -1.39
C MET A 419 -11.79 -11.97 -2.41
N ARG A 420 -11.74 -10.65 -2.18
CA ARG A 420 -10.95 -9.70 -2.99
C ARG A 420 -9.48 -10.10 -3.06
N ARG A 421 -8.87 -10.43 -1.92
CA ARG A 421 -7.46 -10.87 -1.86
C ARG A 421 -7.23 -12.19 -2.60
N ASN A 422 -8.15 -13.15 -2.49
CA ASN A 422 -8.05 -14.42 -3.22
C ASN A 422 -8.23 -14.24 -4.72
N LEU A 423 -9.16 -13.37 -5.13
CA LEU A 423 -9.38 -13.02 -6.52
C LEU A 423 -8.16 -12.30 -7.11
N ALA A 424 -7.58 -11.33 -6.40
CA ALA A 424 -6.36 -10.63 -6.82
C ALA A 424 -5.19 -11.60 -7.08
N LYS A 425 -5.03 -12.61 -6.21
CA LYS A 425 -4.04 -13.67 -6.43
C LYS A 425 -4.33 -14.49 -7.68
N GLY A 426 -5.60 -14.86 -7.89
CA GLY A 426 -6.04 -15.58 -9.09
C GLY A 426 -5.82 -14.77 -10.36
N LEU A 427 -6.16 -13.47 -10.34
CA LEU A 427 -5.97 -12.53 -11.46
C LEU A 427 -4.51 -12.38 -11.83
N LEU A 428 -3.61 -12.24 -10.84
CA LEU A 428 -2.18 -12.15 -11.11
C LEU A 428 -1.63 -13.43 -11.77
N GLU A 429 -1.99 -14.60 -11.23
CA GLU A 429 -1.61 -15.91 -11.78
C GLU A 429 -2.15 -16.11 -13.20
N PHE A 430 -3.39 -15.68 -13.45
CA PHE A 430 -4.02 -15.74 -14.77
C PHE A 430 -3.36 -14.78 -15.77
N HIS A 431 -3.12 -13.52 -15.37
CA HIS A 431 -2.46 -12.54 -16.23
C HIS A 431 -1.01 -12.96 -16.57
N GLY A 432 -0.30 -13.56 -15.61
CA GLY A 432 1.00 -14.18 -15.86
C GLY A 432 0.93 -15.28 -16.93
N HIS A 433 -0.11 -16.13 -16.91
CA HIS A 433 -0.35 -17.14 -17.95
C HIS A 433 -0.60 -16.52 -19.33
N CYS A 434 -1.39 -15.45 -19.40
CA CYS A 434 -1.66 -14.73 -20.64
C CYS A 434 -0.38 -14.16 -21.27
N ARG A 435 0.51 -13.55 -20.46
CA ARG A 435 1.80 -12.97 -20.93
C ARG A 435 2.76 -14.01 -21.53
N VAL A 436 2.76 -15.22 -20.98
CA VAL A 436 3.63 -16.32 -21.48
C VAL A 436 3.16 -16.81 -22.85
N LYS A 437 1.86 -16.77 -23.14
CA LYS A 437 1.29 -17.22 -24.42
C LYS A 437 1.32 -16.15 -25.52
N THR A 438 1.42 -14.87 -25.19
CA THR A 438 1.52 -13.77 -26.16
C THR A 438 2.95 -13.44 -26.60
N SER A 439 3.97 -14.08 -26.01
CA SER A 439 5.38 -13.88 -26.36
C SER A 439 5.92 -15.07 -27.18
N PRO A 440 6.20 -14.92 -28.50
CA PRO A 440 6.72 -16.02 -29.32
C PRO A 440 8.20 -16.39 -29.03
N CYS A 441 8.84 -15.79 -28.04
CA CYS A 441 10.25 -16.01 -27.72
C CYS A 441 10.45 -16.42 -26.26
N ARG A 442 10.06 -17.64 -25.89
CA ARG A 442 10.71 -18.41 -24.80
C ARG A 442 10.30 -19.89 -24.76
N ALA A 443 10.21 -20.53 -25.92
CA ALA A 443 10.37 -21.98 -26.00
C ALA A 443 11.87 -22.28 -26.15
N ARG A 444 12.57 -22.48 -25.03
CA ARG A 444 13.79 -23.29 -24.84
C ARG A 444 14.57 -22.76 -23.64
N ARG A 445 14.45 -23.47 -22.52
CA ARG A 445 15.51 -23.92 -21.60
C ARG A 445 14.88 -24.20 -20.22
N LEU A 446 14.38 -25.41 -20.06
CA LEU A 446 14.77 -26.25 -18.92
C LEU A 446 16.04 -26.99 -19.39
N PRO A 447 17.09 -27.12 -18.56
CA PRO A 447 17.01 -28.12 -17.48
C PRO A 447 17.71 -27.76 -16.16
N ARG A 448 17.22 -28.48 -15.14
CA ARG A 448 17.71 -28.75 -13.76
C ARG A 448 17.58 -27.62 -12.73
#